data_AF-A0AAE0DU64-F1
#
_entry.id   AF-A0AAE0DU64-F1
#
_cell.length_a   1.000
_cell.length_b   1.000
_cell.length_c   1.000
_cell.angle_alpha   90.00
_cell.angle_beta   90.00
_cell.angle_gamma   90.00
#
_symmetry.space_group_name_H-M   'P 1'
#
loop_
_entity.id
_entity.type
_entity.pdbx_description
1 polymer ?
#
loop_
_entity_poly.entity_id
_entity_poly.type
_entity_poly.pdbx_seq_one_letter_code
_entity_poly.pdbx_strand_id
1 'polypeptide(L)'
;MDTVEKLTKEHYRKCMEQKFKEMVEIKCLDALKSEVFDIDWESTFFLLHLPISNMSEIPDLEEDYRKAMKEFVVELEKLAEQLLELLCT
;
A
#
# COMPACT_ATOMS: atom_id res chain seq x y z
N MET A 1 -10.17 10.36 6.18
CA MET A 1 -10.42 9.15 5.37
C MET A 1 -10.25 9.49 3.89
N ASP A 2 -11.03 10.44 3.37
CA ASP A 2 -11.00 10.88 1.96
C ASP A 2 -9.61 11.28 1.44
N THR A 3 -8.81 11.98 2.26
CA THR A 3 -7.45 12.40 1.88
C THR A 3 -6.49 11.22 1.74
N VAL A 4 -6.56 10.24 2.64
CA VAL A 4 -5.71 9.03 2.58
C VAL A 4 -6.10 8.21 1.35
N GLU A 5 -7.39 8.00 1.14
CA GLU A 5 -7.90 7.27 -0.03
C GLU A 5 -7.42 7.90 -1.34
N LYS A 6 -7.51 9.24 -1.46
CA LYS A 6 -7.04 9.97 -2.63
C LYS A 6 -5.54 9.76 -2.86
N LEU A 7 -4.72 9.96 -1.82
CA LEU A 7 -3.27 9.87 -1.93
C LEU A 7 -2.79 8.43 -2.21
N THR A 8 -3.45 7.41 -1.65
CA THR A 8 -3.18 6.00 -1.97
C THR A 8 -3.51 5.68 -3.42
N LYS A 9 -4.64 6.18 -3.95
CA LYS A 9 -5.02 6.00 -5.35
C LYS A 9 -4.04 6.69 -6.31
N GLU A 10 -3.55 7.89 -5.96
CA GLU A 10 -2.57 8.62 -6.75
C GLU A 10 -1.20 7.90 -6.79
N HIS A 11 -0.72 7.44 -5.63
CA HIS A 11 0.51 6.64 -5.54
C HIS A 11 0.38 5.33 -6.34
N TYR A 12 -0.75 4.63 -6.19
CA TYR A 12 -1.05 3.43 -6.97
C TYR A 12 -1.02 3.70 -8.47
N ARG A 13 -1.68 4.76 -8.95
CA ARG A 13 -1.73 5.10 -10.39
C ARG A 13 -0.33 5.34 -10.97
N LYS A 14 0.50 6.11 -10.26
CA LYS A 14 1.86 6.44 -10.69
C LYS A 14 2.77 5.21 -10.77
N CYS A 15 2.73 4.36 -9.73
CA CYS A 15 3.59 3.17 -9.68
C CYS A 15 3.08 2.02 -10.56
N MET A 16 1.77 1.83 -10.69
CA MET A 16 1.18 0.80 -11.55
C MET A 16 1.48 1.02 -13.02
N GLU A 17 1.34 2.25 -13.52
CA GLU A 17 1.57 2.52 -14.95
C GLU A 17 3.03 2.27 -15.34
N GLN A 18 3.96 2.59 -14.44
CA GLN A 18 5.38 2.33 -14.65
C GLN A 18 5.70 0.83 -14.56
N LYS A 19 5.27 0.15 -13.48
CA LYS A 19 5.48 -1.30 -13.32
C LYS A 19 4.79 -2.12 -14.41
N PHE A 20 3.65 -1.66 -14.93
CA PHE A 20 2.97 -2.28 -16.06
C PHE A 20 3.82 -2.20 -17.32
N LYS A 21 4.37 -1.03 -17.65
CA LYS A 21 5.27 -0.86 -18.80
C LYS A 21 6.51 -1.73 -18.66
N GLU A 22 7.16 -1.69 -17.49
CA GLU A 22 8.34 -2.52 -17.20
C GLU A 22 8.03 -4.02 -17.26
N MET A 23 6.89 -4.46 -16.70
CA MET A 23 6.48 -5.86 -16.72
C MET A 23 6.12 -6.33 -18.14
N VAL A 24 5.47 -5.49 -18.95
CA VAL A 24 5.17 -5.79 -20.36
C VAL A 24 6.47 -5.84 -21.17
N GLU A 25 7.41 -4.92 -20.97
CA GLU A 25 8.72 -4.92 -21.63
C GLU A 25 9.54 -6.17 -21.28
N ILE A 26 9.54 -6.60 -20.02
CA ILE A 26 10.28 -7.77 -19.54
C ILE A 26 9.60 -9.09 -19.98
N LYS A 27 8.27 -9.19 -19.89
CA LYS A 27 7.53 -10.44 -20.14
C LYS A 27 7.11 -10.65 -21.60
N CYS A 28 7.06 -9.60 -22.42
CA CYS A 28 6.74 -9.75 -23.84
C CYS A 28 7.88 -10.41 -24.64
N LEU A 29 9.09 -10.47 -24.08
CA LEU A 29 10.25 -11.04 -24.76
C LEU A 29 10.58 -12.50 -24.40
N ASP A 30 10.23 -13.05 -23.22
CA ASP A 30 10.83 -14.35 -22.83
C ASP A 30 10.00 -15.48 -22.17
N ALA A 31 8.77 -15.34 -21.63
CA ALA A 31 8.21 -16.50 -20.90
C ALA A 31 6.69 -16.55 -20.64
N LEU A 32 6.12 -17.72 -21.00
CA LEU A 32 5.13 -18.52 -20.25
C LEU A 32 3.71 -17.96 -20.02
N LYS A 33 2.78 -18.46 -20.84
CA LYS A 33 1.31 -18.35 -20.68
C LYS A 33 0.74 -18.99 -19.39
N SER A 34 1.50 -19.79 -18.64
CA SER A 34 1.01 -20.51 -17.45
C SER A 34 1.27 -19.78 -16.12
N GLU A 35 2.38 -19.06 -15.99
CA GLU A 35 2.70 -18.29 -14.78
C GLU A 35 1.90 -16.98 -14.69
N VAL A 36 1.37 -16.48 -15.81
CA VAL A 36 0.57 -15.24 -15.85
C VAL A 36 -0.78 -15.38 -15.13
N PHE A 37 -1.31 -16.59 -14.95
CA PHE A 37 -2.62 -16.82 -14.31
C PHE A 37 -2.56 -16.91 -12.78
N ASP A 38 -1.37 -17.09 -12.18
CA ASP A 38 -1.18 -17.22 -10.73
C ASP A 38 -0.45 -15.98 -10.15
N ILE A 39 -0.59 -14.84 -10.82
CA ILE A 39 0.02 -13.58 -10.43
C ILE A 39 -1.09 -12.62 -10.02
N ASP A 40 -1.00 -12.14 -8.77
CA ASP A 40 -1.84 -11.05 -8.31
C ASP A 40 -1.51 -9.79 -9.12
N TRP A 41 -2.48 -9.32 -9.89
CA TRP A 41 -2.39 -8.04 -10.57
C TRP A 41 -2.59 -6.93 -9.55
N GLU A 42 -1.55 -6.69 -8.75
CA GLU A 42 -1.52 -5.64 -7.76
C GLU A 42 -0.18 -4.90 -7.76
N SER A 43 -0.21 -3.64 -7.31
CA SER A 43 0.99 -2.92 -6.92
C SER A 43 0.81 -2.50 -5.48
N THR A 44 1.51 -3.20 -4.60
CA THR A 44 1.45 -3.00 -3.15
C THR A 44 2.77 -2.49 -2.60
N PHE A 45 2.68 -1.79 -1.48
CA PHE A 45 3.81 -1.46 -0.62
C PHE A 45 3.33 -1.59 0.82
N PHE A 46 4.26 -1.83 1.75
CA PHE A 46 3.91 -2.12 3.13
C PHE A 46 4.43 -1.05 4.09
N LEU A 47 3.54 -0.56 4.95
CA LEU A 47 3.84 0.34 6.05
C LEU A 47 3.72 -0.42 7.37
N LEU A 48 4.85 -0.61 8.02
CA LEU A 48 4.91 -1.06 9.40
C LEU A 48 4.71 0.17 10.30
N HIS A 49 3.71 0.10 11.16
CA HIS A 49 3.40 1.18 12.12
C HIS A 49 3.98 0.89 13.52
N LEU A 50 3.89 -0.36 13.96
CA LEU A 50 4.39 -0.84 15.26
C LEU A 50 5.20 -2.13 15.10
N PRO A 51 6.16 -2.43 16.00
CA PRO A 51 6.57 -1.59 17.14
C PRO A 51 7.47 -0.41 16.72
N ILE A 52 8.12 -0.51 15.56
CA ILE A 52 8.99 0.52 14.99
C ILE A 52 8.44 0.83 13.60
N SER A 53 8.14 2.10 13.33
CA SER A 53 7.60 2.47 12.03
C SER A 53 8.68 2.53 10.96
N ASN A 54 8.46 1.87 9.83
CA ASN A 54 9.34 1.94 8.65
C ASN A 54 9.00 3.13 7.72
N MET A 55 8.06 4.00 8.12
CA MET A 55 7.51 5.01 7.23
C MET A 55 8.60 5.92 6.64
N SER A 56 9.58 6.35 7.46
CA SER A 56 10.73 7.19 7.05
C SER A 56 11.63 6.54 5.99
N GLU A 57 11.60 5.22 5.87
CA GLU A 57 12.50 4.45 4.99
C GLU A 57 11.94 4.31 3.56
N ILE A 58 10.66 4.63 3.34
CA ILE A 58 10.05 4.56 2.01
C ILE A 58 10.39 5.83 1.23
N PRO A 59 11.26 5.80 0.19
CA PRO A 59 11.74 7.02 -0.47
C PRO A 59 10.65 7.75 -1.27
N ASP A 60 9.70 7.02 -1.87
CA ASP A 60 8.70 7.57 -2.77
C ASP A 60 7.40 8.03 -2.07
N LEU A 61 7.43 8.13 -0.73
CA LEU A 61 6.29 8.56 0.06
C LEU A 61 6.38 10.06 0.35
N GLU A 62 5.45 10.84 -0.20
CA GLU A 62 5.38 12.29 0.00
C GLU A 62 5.10 12.66 1.46
N GLU A 63 5.58 13.82 1.91
CA GLU A 63 5.44 14.24 3.31
C GLU A 63 3.97 14.38 3.73
N ASP A 64 3.11 14.92 2.87
CA ASP A 64 1.68 15.04 3.13
C ASP A 64 1.02 13.66 3.28
N TYR A 65 1.46 12.66 2.50
CA TYR A 65 1.03 11.28 2.66
C TYR A 65 1.44 10.73 4.03
N ARG A 66 2.70 10.93 4.43
CA ARG A 66 3.21 10.46 5.73
C ARG A 66 2.40 11.05 6.87
N LYS A 67 2.13 12.35 6.82
CA LYS A 67 1.35 13.05 7.85
C LYS A 67 -0.08 12.51 7.92
N ALA A 68 -0.77 12.42 6.78
CA ALA A 68 -2.13 11.91 6.71
C ALA A 68 -2.21 10.45 7.20
N MET A 69 -1.24 9.62 6.85
CA MET A 69 -1.18 8.22 7.26
C MET A 69 -0.92 8.06 8.76
N LYS A 70 -0.07 8.91 9.36
CA LYS A 70 0.15 8.92 10.82
C LYS A 70 -1.14 9.26 11.58
N GLU A 71 -1.86 10.29 11.15
CA GLU A 71 -3.14 10.67 11.77
C GLU A 71 -4.18 9.57 11.62
N PHE A 72 -4.24 8.92 10.45
CA PHE A 72 -5.17 7.83 10.18
C PHE A 72 -4.90 6.60 11.05
N VAL A 73 -3.64 6.19 11.19
CA VAL A 73 -3.31 4.96 11.94
C VAL A 73 -3.57 5.09 13.42
N VAL A 74 -3.40 6.28 14.01
CA VAL A 74 -3.73 6.51 15.42
C VAL A 74 -5.22 6.27 15.69
N GLU A 75 -6.09 6.73 14.78
CA GLU A 75 -7.54 6.50 14.93
C GLU A 75 -7.93 5.05 14.61
N LEU A 76 -7.23 4.41 13.65
CA LEU A 76 -7.44 3.00 13.32
C LEU A 76 -7.04 2.08 14.47
N GLU A 77 -5.95 2.37 15.17
CA GLU A 77 -5.48 1.63 16.35
C GLU A 77 -6.51 1.71 17.48
N LYS A 78 -6.99 2.91 17.82
CA LYS A 78 -8.05 3.10 18.82
C LYS A 78 -9.32 2.32 18.47
N LEU A 79 -9.73 2.35 17.19
CA LEU A 79 -10.90 1.60 16.74
C LEU A 79 -10.67 0.09 16.88
N ALA A 80 -9.48 -0.41 16.54
CA ALA A 80 -9.15 -1.81 16.69
C ALA A 80 -9.21 -2.25 18.16
N GLU A 81 -8.68 -1.45 19.09
CA GLU A 81 -8.78 -1.69 20.54
C GLU A 81 -10.23 -1.72 21.01
N GLN A 82 -11.05 -0.73 20.62
CA GLN A 82 -12.47 -0.71 20.96
C GLN A 82 -13.24 -1.92 20.43
N LEU A 83 -12.93 -2.35 19.20
CA LEU A 83 -13.52 -3.56 18.63
C LEU A 83 -13.10 -4.81 19.41
N LEU A 84 -11.84 -4.90 19.84
CA LEU A 84 -11.36 -6.00 20.68
C LEU A 84 -12.08 -6.02 22.03
N GLU A 85 -12.29 -4.87 22.67
CA GLU A 85 -13.05 -4.79 23.92
C GLU A 85 -14.48 -5.31 23.75
N LEU A 86 -15.17 -4.90 22.67
CA LEU A 86 -16.52 -5.36 22.37
C LEU A 86 -16.59 -6.87 22.08
N LEU A 87 -15.60 -7.42 21.37
CA LEU A 87 -15.52 -8.85 21.05
C LEU A 87 -15.13 -9.71 22.25
N CYS A 88 -14.46 -9.14 23.26
CA CYS A 88 -14.09 -9.83 24.50
C CYS A 88 -15.23 -9.87 25.53
N THR A 89 -16.43 -9.38 25.19
CA THR A 89 -17.63 -9.43 26.03
C THR A 89 -18.36 -10.76 25.85
#